data_AF-A0A2R7NZC3-F1
#
_entry.id   AF-A0A2R7NZC3-F1
#
_cell.length_a   1.000
_cell.length_b   1.000
_cell.length_c   1.000
_cell.angle_alpha   90.00
_cell.angle_beta   90.00
_cell.angle_gamma   90.00
#
_symmetry.space_group_name_H-M   'P 1'
#
loop_
_entity.id
_entity.type
_entity.pdbx_description
1 polymer ?
#
loop_
_entity_poly.entity_id
_entity_poly.type
_entity_poly.pdbx_seq_one_letter_code
_entity_poly.pdbx_strand_id
1 'polypeptide(L)' 'MAYTTTQMHEHDLFVRQMDGYFPGAKVWSEVRGWEDPRPLFAIEFKNGVRFESNSKHQVIADAKVYFESVKNLTGEPP' A
#
# COMPACT_ATOMS: atom_id res chain seq x y z
N MET A 1 -2.50 -12.93 25.06
CA MET A 1 -1.63 -13.08 23.88
C MET A 1 -2.53 -13.25 22.66
N ALA A 2 -2.95 -12.14 22.04
CA ALA A 2 -3.96 -12.15 20.96
C ALA A 2 -3.71 -11.02 19.93
N TYR A 3 -2.45 -10.68 19.69
CA TYR A 3 -2.08 -9.51 18.88
C TYR A 3 -1.52 -9.88 17.50
N THR A 4 -1.07 -11.12 17.32
CA THR A 4 -0.36 -11.55 16.11
C THR A 4 -1.30 -12.02 14.99
N THR A 5 -2.43 -12.66 15.33
CA THR A 5 -3.37 -13.20 14.34
C THR A 5 -4.14 -12.10 13.60
N THR A 6 -4.44 -10.98 14.25
CA THR A 6 -5.18 -9.86 13.65
C THR A 6 -4.32 -9.07 12.66
N GLN A 7 -3.03 -8.88 12.97
CA GLN A 7 -2.12 -8.09 12.14
C GLN A 7 -1.73 -8.79 10.82
N MET A 8 -1.51 -10.11 10.85
CA MET A 8 -1.31 -10.88 9.60
C MET A 8 -2.53 -10.82 8.69
N HIS A 9 -3.74 -10.86 9.26
CA HIS A 9 -4.97 -10.78 8.47
C HIS A 9 -5.14 -9.41 7.81
N GLU A 10 -4.81 -8.32 8.51
CA GLU A 10 -4.85 -6.97 7.93
C GLU A 10 -3.80 -6.75 6.85
N HIS A 11 -2.59 -7.30 7.02
CA HIS A 11 -1.54 -7.28 6.00
C HIS A 11 -2.02 -7.95 4.71
N ASP A 12 -2.50 -9.19 4.80
CA ASP A 12 -2.88 -9.98 3.63
C ASP A 12 -4.12 -9.41 2.94
N LEU A 13 -5.09 -8.90 3.72
CA LEU A 13 -6.24 -8.18 3.16
C LEU A 13 -5.82 -6.90 2.46
N PHE A 14 -4.87 -6.14 3.01
CA PHE A 14 -4.37 -4.91 2.39
C PHE A 14 -3.65 -5.21 1.07
N VAL A 15 -2.71 -6.16 1.07
CA VAL A 15 -1.97 -6.55 -0.14
C VAL A 15 -2.93 -7.05 -1.22
N ARG A 16 -3.87 -7.94 -0.87
CA ARG A 16 -4.85 -8.48 -1.81
C ARG A 16 -5.81 -7.43 -2.34
N GLN A 17 -6.22 -6.49 -1.49
CA GLN A 17 -7.10 -5.40 -1.91
C GLN A 17 -6.39 -4.44 -2.85
N MET A 18 -5.12 -4.13 -2.58
CA MET A 18 -4.32 -3.24 -3.44
C MET A 18 -3.94 -3.88 -4.77
N ASP A 19 -3.72 -5.19 -4.84
CA ASP A 19 -3.47 -5.90 -6.11
C ASP A 19 -4.66 -5.74 -7.09
N GLY A 20 -5.89 -5.71 -6.57
CA GLY A 20 -7.09 -5.42 -7.36
C GLY A 20 -7.22 -3.96 -7.82
N TYR A 21 -6.77 -3.00 -7.01
CA TYR A 21 -6.82 -1.56 -7.35
C TYR A 21 -5.67 -1.13 -8.27
N PHE A 22 -4.48 -1.70 -8.05
CA PHE A 22 -3.22 -1.30 -8.67
C PHE A 22 -2.52 -2.53 -9.26
N PRO A 23 -3.05 -3.10 -10.34
CA PRO A 23 -2.50 -4.33 -10.92
C PRO A 23 -1.06 -4.11 -11.36
N GLY A 24 -0.14 -4.85 -10.74
CA GLY A 24 1.30 -4.77 -11.02
C GLY A 24 2.09 -3.77 -10.17
N ALA A 25 1.47 -3.10 -9.21
CA ALA A 25 2.18 -2.39 -8.14
C ALA A 25 2.68 -3.39 -7.10
N LYS A 26 3.87 -3.14 -6.54
CA LYS A 26 4.36 -3.88 -5.38
C LYS A 26 3.79 -3.25 -4.12
N VAL A 27 3.16 -4.06 -3.29
CA VAL A 27 2.50 -3.61 -2.06
C VAL A 27 3.05 -4.41 -0.90
N TRP A 28 3.42 -3.73 0.18
CA TRP A 28 3.84 -4.38 1.42
C TRP A 28 3.45 -3.54 2.63
N SER A 29 3.34 -4.20 3.78
CA SER A 29 3.20 -3.53 5.06
C SER A 29 4.20 -4.12 6.05
N GLU A 30 4.90 -3.24 6.75
CA GLU A 30 5.95 -3.61 7.70
C GLU A 30 5.69 -2.94 9.04
N VAL A 31 5.83 -3.68 10.14
CA VAL A 31 5.81 -3.10 11.49
C VAL A 31 7.24 -2.82 11.89
N ARG A 32 7.60 -1.54 12.13
CA ARG A 32 8.96 -1.13 12.52
C ARG A 32 9.26 -1.47 13.99
N GLY A 33 9.32 -2.76 14.29
CA GLY A 33 9.89 -3.30 15.53
C GLY A 33 9.26 -2.74 16.82
N TRP A 34 9.99 -2.91 17.92
CA TRP A 34 9.53 -2.60 19.28
C TRP A 34 9.65 -1.11 19.65
N GLU A 35 10.43 -0.32 18.89
CA GLU A 35 10.61 1.12 19.12
C GLU A 35 9.47 1.96 18.55
N ASP A 36 8.85 1.55 17.44
CA ASP A 36 7.66 2.21 16.88
C ASP A 36 6.68 1.15 16.34
N PRO A 37 5.69 0.72 17.15
CA PRO A 37 4.77 -0.36 16.78
C PRO A 37 3.78 0.05 15.68
N ARG A 38 3.97 1.22 15.05
CA ARG A 38 3.09 1.70 13.98
C ARG A 38 3.38 0.92 12.69
N PRO A 39 2.33 0.35 12.06
CA PRO A 39 2.48 -0.28 10.76
C PRO A 39 2.80 0.78 9.71
N LEU A 40 3.89 0.58 8.99
CA LEU A 40 4.23 1.31 7.78
C LEU A 40 3.55 0.59 6.61
N PHE A 41 2.77 1.32 5.83
CA PHE A 41 2.18 0.83 4.59
C PHE A 41 2.93 1.44 3.42
N ALA A 42 3.21 0.65 2.38
CA ALA A 42 3.89 1.13 1.19
C ALA A 42 3.30 0.53 -0.10
N ILE A 43 3.26 1.35 -1.15
CA ILE A 43 2.87 0.99 -2.51
C ILE A 43 3.92 1.55 -3.47
N GLU A 44 4.51 0.69 -4.31
CA GLU A 44 5.49 1.03 -5.34
C GLU A 44 4.96 0.64 -6.72
N PHE A 45 4.90 1.59 -7.64
CA PHE A 45 4.50 1.38 -9.03
C PHE A 45 5.69 0.97 -9.91
N LYS A 46 5.42 0.41 -11.10
CA LYS A 46 6.47 -0.10 -12.00
C LYS A 46 7.41 0.99 -12.49
N ASN A 47 6.90 2.21 -12.61
CA ASN A 47 7.68 3.38 -12.94
C ASN A 47 8.60 3.90 -11.81
N GLY A 48 8.60 3.25 -10.64
CA GLY A 48 9.48 3.58 -9.50
C GLY A 48 8.92 4.59 -8.51
N VAL A 49 7.69 5.09 -8.72
CA VAL A 49 7.02 5.96 -7.74
C VAL A 49 6.57 5.15 -6.53
N ARG A 50 6.95 5.60 -5.33
CA ARG A 50 6.65 4.96 -4.06
C ARG A 50 5.87 5.89 -3.14
N PHE A 51 4.80 5.38 -2.56
CA PHE A 51 4.02 6.02 -1.51
C PHE A 51 4.16 5.23 -0.22
N GLU A 52 4.52 5.91 0.87
CA GLU A 52 4.64 5.29 2.19
C GLU A 52 4.05 6.17 3.29
N SER A 53 3.31 5.57 4.21
CA SER A 53 2.77 6.27 5.39
C SER A 53 2.39 5.26 6.47
N ASN A 54 2.34 5.75 7.71
CA ASN A 54 1.85 5.00 8.86
C ASN A 54 0.32 4.88 8.86
N SER A 55 -0.37 5.57 7.94
CA SER A 55 -1.81 5.51 7.75
C SER A 55 -2.16 4.82 6.44
N LYS A 56 -2.78 3.64 6.53
CA LYS A 56 -3.29 2.87 5.39
C LYS A 56 -4.14 3.72 4.46
N HIS A 57 -5.06 4.51 5.01
CA HIS A 57 -5.99 5.32 4.21
C HIS A 57 -5.26 6.40 3.40
N GLN A 58 -4.18 6.97 3.94
CA GLN A 58 -3.40 7.99 3.25
C GLN A 58 -2.65 7.39 2.07
N VAL A 59 -1.93 6.27 2.27
CA VAL A 59 -1.20 5.59 1.19
C VAL A 59 -2.15 5.18 0.06
N ILE A 60 -3.33 4.63 0.40
CA ILE A 60 -4.33 4.24 -0.61
C ILE A 60 -4.83 5.46 -1.38
N ALA A 61 -5.17 6.55 -0.68
CA ALA A 61 -5.70 7.75 -1.32
C ALA A 61 -4.66 8.38 -2.26
N ASP A 62 -3.41 8.54 -1.80
CA ASP A 62 -2.33 9.12 -2.59
C ASP A 62 -1.99 8.25 -3.80
N ALA A 63 -1.84 6.93 -3.60
CA ALA A 63 -1.60 5.98 -4.68
C ALA A 63 -2.75 5.93 -5.69
N LYS A 64 -4.00 6.07 -5.23
CA LYS A 64 -5.18 6.10 -6.11
C LYS A 64 -5.21 7.35 -6.97
N VAL A 65 -4.99 8.52 -6.35
CA VAL A 65 -4.92 9.79 -7.08
C VAL A 65 -3.81 9.75 -8.12
N TYR A 66 -2.65 9.20 -7.76
CA TYR A 66 -1.54 9.04 -8.69
C TYR A 66 -1.89 8.08 -9.85
N PHE A 67 -2.41 6.90 -9.55
CA PHE A 67 -2.81 5.91 -10.56
C PHE A 67 -3.84 6.46 -11.54
N GLU A 68 -4.90 7.10 -11.04
CA GLU A 68 -5.93 7.73 -11.87
C GLU A 68 -5.34 8.88 -12.70
N SER A 69 -4.45 9.69 -12.13
CA SER A 69 -3.79 10.78 -12.86
C SER A 69 -2.93 10.27 -14.00
N VAL A 70 -2.08 9.27 -13.75
CA VAL A 70 -1.23 8.67 -14.79
C VAL A 70 -2.10 8.04 -15.87
N LYS A 71 -3.08 7.21 -15.50
CA LYS A 71 -4.00 6.58 -16.46
C LYS A 71 -4.75 7.60 -17.31
N ASN A 72 -5.18 8.72 -16.73
CA ASN A 72 -5.87 9.78 -17.48
C ASN A 72 -4.92 10.54 -18.42
N LEU A 73 -3.63 10.67 -18.07
CA LEU A 73 -2.65 11.40 -18.86
C LEU A 73 -2.02 10.55 -19.97
N THR A 74 -1.71 9.28 -19.70
CA THR A 74 -0.98 8.39 -20.61
C THR A 74 -1.86 7.33 -21.26
N GLY A 75 -3.06 7.08 -20.72
CA GLY A 75 -3.92 5.96 -21.13
C GLY A 75 -3.50 4.61 -20.54
N GLU A 76 -2.36 4.55 -19.85
CA GLU A 76 -1.76 3.32 -19.32
C GLU A 76 -1.55 3.41 -17.80
N PRO A 77 -1.68 2.29 -17.06
CA PRO A 77 -1.37 2.26 -15.63
C PRO A 77 0.14 2.46 -15.37
N PRO A 78 0.52 3.15 -14.27
CA PRO A 78 1.92 3.41 -13.87
C PRO A 78 2.74 2.18 -13.43
#